data_AF-A0A3C1UMV2-F1
#
_entry.id   AF-A0A3C1UMV2-F1
#
_cell.length_a   1.000
_cell.length_b   1.000
_cell.length_c   1.000
_cell.angle_alpha   90.00
_cell.angle_beta   90.00
_cell.angle_gamma   90.00
#
_symmetry.space_group_name_H-M   'P 1'
#
loop_
_entity.id
_entity.type
_entity.pdbx_description
1 polymer ?
#
loop_
_entity_poly.entity_id
_entity_poly.type
_entity_poly.pdbx_seq_one_letter_code
_entity_poly.pdbx_strand_id
1 'polypeptide(L)'
;GAVINGSNHDYHFDCFLDNQFLGFAEINADEIKGFISTGATDDEVAQWIRSKAKPRSEFEIVQWNNRMRELKMSELPEVNQVFLESYIPKNLPDHRPVYVWFDVYDLEENRLS
;
A
#
# COMPACT_ATOMS: atom_id res chain seq x y z
N GLY A 1 -10.98 32.61 -1.02
CA GLY A 1 -11.54 31.37 -0.45
C GLY A 1 -11.27 30.25 -1.43
N ALA A 2 -10.37 29.34 -1.08
CA ALA A 2 -10.13 28.12 -1.85
C ALA A 2 -10.79 26.98 -1.07
N VAL A 3 -11.72 26.32 -1.73
CA VAL A 3 -12.46 25.17 -1.22
C VAL A 3 -11.49 24.01 -1.15
N ILE A 4 -11.13 23.60 0.06
CA ILE A 4 -10.44 22.33 0.30
C ILE A 4 -11.53 21.29 0.13
N ASN A 5 -11.60 20.71 -1.06
CA ASN A 5 -12.58 19.70 -1.38
C ASN A 5 -12.25 18.46 -0.53
N GLY A 6 -13.14 18.14 0.39
CA GLY A 6 -13.00 17.04 1.31
C GLY A 6 -12.89 15.71 0.56
N SER A 7 -11.79 15.04 0.80
CA SER A 7 -11.74 13.58 0.82
C SER A 7 -10.89 13.16 2.00
N ASN A 8 -11.42 13.38 3.21
CA ASN A 8 -11.12 12.50 4.34
C ASN A 8 -11.76 11.14 4.00
N HIS A 9 -11.21 10.42 3.02
CA HIS A 9 -11.13 8.98 3.18
C HIS A 9 -10.19 8.83 4.34
N ASP A 10 -10.68 8.32 5.47
CA ASP A 10 -9.83 7.95 6.59
C ASP A 10 -8.63 7.20 6.02
N TYR A 11 -7.47 7.86 6.01
CA TYR A 11 -6.20 7.19 5.79
C TYR A 11 -6.08 6.29 7.02
N HIS A 12 -6.60 5.06 6.90
CA HIS A 12 -6.33 3.97 7.82
C HIS A 12 -4.85 3.64 7.68
N PHE A 13 -4.04 4.53 8.27
CA PHE A 13 -2.59 4.45 8.37
C PHE A 13 -2.25 3.36 9.38
N ASP A 14 -2.44 2.13 8.93
CA ASP A 14 -2.04 0.83 9.46
C ASP A 14 -2.60 -0.27 8.52
N CYS A 15 -2.76 0.04 7.22
CA CYS A 15 -3.23 -0.93 6.27
C CYS A 15 -2.14 -1.99 6.09
N PHE A 16 -2.53 -3.22 5.79
CA PHE A 16 -1.59 -4.32 5.56
C PHE A 16 -0.47 -3.91 4.57
N LEU A 17 -0.78 -3.08 3.56
CA LEU A 17 0.19 -2.52 2.61
C LEU A 17 1.24 -1.62 3.24
N ASP A 18 0.81 -0.66 4.06
CA ASP A 18 1.71 0.26 4.74
C ASP A 18 2.69 -0.53 5.60
N ASN A 19 2.20 -1.53 6.32
CA ASN A 19 3.02 -2.40 7.15
C ASN A 19 4.04 -3.23 6.35
N GLN A 20 3.69 -3.68 5.13
CA GLN A 20 4.67 -4.36 4.27
C GLN A 20 5.82 -3.43 3.89
N PHE A 21 5.51 -2.19 3.49
CA PHE A 21 6.53 -1.22 3.09
C PHE A 21 7.36 -0.73 4.28
N LEU A 22 6.71 -0.28 5.35
CA LEU A 22 7.37 0.24 6.54
C LEU A 22 8.23 -0.82 7.24
N GLY A 23 7.77 -2.07 7.27
CA GLY A 23 8.55 -3.19 7.78
C GLY A 23 9.82 -3.45 6.96
N PHE A 24 9.73 -3.38 5.64
CA PHE A 24 10.90 -3.53 4.76
C PHE A 24 11.88 -2.35 4.86
N ALA A 25 11.35 -1.14 4.84
CA ALA A 25 12.10 0.10 4.96
C ALA A 25 12.66 0.34 6.38
N GLU A 26 12.15 -0.38 7.38
CA GLU A 26 12.42 -0.19 8.81
C GLU A 26 12.13 1.25 9.27
N ILE A 27 11.02 1.83 8.76
CA ILE A 27 10.56 3.18 9.09
C ILE A 27 9.46 3.09 10.13
N ASN A 28 9.53 3.95 11.14
CA ASN A 28 8.46 4.08 12.13
C ASN A 28 7.23 4.76 11.51
N ALA A 29 6.06 4.14 11.69
CA ALA A 29 4.78 4.62 11.15
C ALA A 29 4.41 6.04 11.63
N ASP A 30 4.62 6.35 12.91
CA ASP A 30 4.30 7.66 13.48
C ASP A 30 5.22 8.76 12.92
N GLU A 31 6.50 8.45 12.67
CA GLU A 31 7.44 9.41 12.09
C GLU A 31 7.03 9.85 10.68
N ILE A 32 6.74 8.89 9.80
CA ILE A 32 6.35 9.19 8.42
C ILE A 32 4.98 9.86 8.37
N LYS A 33 4.03 9.44 9.21
CA LYS A 33 2.70 10.07 9.30
C LYS A 33 2.82 11.51 9.77
N GLY A 34 3.68 11.78 10.75
CA GLY A 34 3.98 13.13 11.22
C GLY A 34 4.57 14.00 10.12
N PHE A 35 5.49 13.45 9.30
CA PHE A 35 6.09 14.17 8.19
C PHE A 35 5.08 14.47 7.07
N ILE A 36 4.28 13.49 6.65
CA ILE A 36 3.23 13.69 5.62
C ILE A 36 2.21 14.75 6.09
N SER A 37 1.86 14.73 7.38
CA SER A 37 0.90 15.69 7.96
C SER A 37 1.36 17.14 7.93
N THR A 38 2.63 17.41 7.61
CA THR A 38 3.12 18.78 7.38
C THR A 38 2.67 19.39 6.06
N GLY A 39 2.08 18.59 5.17
CA GLY A 39 1.73 19.00 3.80
C GLY A 39 2.90 18.86 2.82
N ALA A 40 3.88 18.00 3.14
CA ALA A 40 5.00 17.69 2.26
C ALA A 40 4.53 17.13 0.91
N THR A 41 5.22 17.52 -0.16
CA THR A 41 5.01 17.01 -1.52
C THR A 41 5.55 15.58 -1.66
N ASP A 42 5.12 14.86 -2.70
CA ASP A 42 5.59 13.50 -2.98
C ASP A 42 7.12 13.42 -3.09
N ASP A 43 7.75 14.42 -3.72
CA ASP A 43 9.21 14.47 -3.85
C ASP A 43 9.90 14.67 -2.49
N GLU A 44 9.34 15.51 -1.62
CA GLU A 44 9.85 15.72 -0.27
C GLU A 44 9.69 14.46 0.59
N VAL A 45 8.54 13.78 0.48
CA VAL A 45 8.29 12.49 1.15
C VAL A 45 9.26 11.42 0.64
N ALA A 46 9.49 11.33 -0.67
CA ALA A 46 10.43 10.38 -1.25
C ALA A 46 11.87 10.64 -0.77
N GLN A 47 12.29 11.90 -0.70
CA GLN A 47 13.60 12.27 -0.15
C GLN A 47 13.71 11.94 1.34
N TRP A 48 12.67 12.24 2.11
CA TRP A 48 12.62 11.93 3.54
C TRP A 48 12.72 10.41 3.77
N ILE A 49 11.96 9.60 3.03
CA ILE A 49 12.02 8.13 3.10
C ILE A 49 13.44 7.66 2.81
N ARG A 50 14.09 8.14 1.73
CA ARG A 50 15.48 7.77 1.39
C ARG A 50 16.47 8.11 2.50
N SER A 51 16.20 9.17 3.27
CA SER A 51 17.05 9.58 4.39
C SER A 51 16.85 8.75 5.67
N LYS A 52 15.67 8.11 5.82
CA LYS A 52 15.25 7.40 7.03
C LYS A 52 15.30 5.88 6.89
N ALA A 53 15.04 5.37 5.70
CA ALA A 53 14.98 3.94 5.44
C ALA A 53 16.34 3.27 5.70
N LYS A 54 16.30 2.02 6.17
CA LYS A 54 17.47 1.16 6.24
C LYS A 54 18.07 1.01 4.83
N PRO A 55 19.38 1.25 4.63
CA PRO A 55 20.02 0.97 3.36
C PRO A 55 19.88 -0.51 2.98
N ARG A 56 19.39 -0.77 1.77
CA ARG A 56 19.24 -2.09 1.17
C ARG A 56 20.06 -2.15 -0.12
N SER A 57 20.55 -3.33 -0.46
CA SER A 57 21.12 -3.58 -1.79
C SER A 57 20.04 -3.50 -2.87
N GLU A 58 20.47 -3.23 -4.11
CA GLU A 58 19.57 -3.27 -5.28
C GLU A 58 18.87 -4.62 -5.40
N PHE A 59 19.58 -5.72 -5.13
CA PHE A 59 19.02 -7.07 -5.16
C PHE A 59 17.93 -7.29 -4.11
N GLU A 60 18.11 -6.80 -2.87
CA GLU A 60 17.06 -6.88 -1.84
C GLU A 60 15.81 -6.09 -2.23
N ILE A 61 15.98 -4.90 -2.82
CA ILE A 61 14.86 -4.08 -3.30
C ILE A 61 14.11 -4.79 -4.43
N VAL A 62 14.83 -5.35 -5.40
CA VAL A 62 14.22 -6.11 -6.52
C VAL A 62 13.50 -7.35 -6.01
N GLN A 63 14.09 -8.09 -5.07
CA GLN A 63 13.43 -9.25 -4.47
C GLN A 63 12.15 -8.87 -3.72
N TRP A 64 12.18 -7.78 -2.94
CA TRP A 64 10.98 -7.29 -2.25
C TRP A 64 9.90 -6.87 -3.24
N ASN A 65 10.26 -6.13 -4.30
CA ASN A 65 9.34 -5.73 -5.36
C ASN A 65 8.67 -6.95 -6.02
N ASN A 66 9.45 -7.98 -6.38
CA ASN A 66 8.90 -9.19 -6.99
C ASN A 66 7.97 -9.93 -6.03
N ARG A 67 8.37 -10.09 -4.77
CA ARG A 67 7.52 -10.70 -3.74
C ARG A 67 6.18 -9.97 -3.59
N MET A 68 6.20 -8.64 -3.56
CA MET A 68 4.97 -7.85 -3.42
C MET A 68 4.05 -7.99 -4.63
N ARG A 69 4.60 -8.01 -5.85
CA ARG A 69 3.83 -8.22 -7.09
C ARG A 69 3.22 -9.62 -7.18
N GLU A 70 3.89 -10.61 -6.62
CA GLU A 70 3.46 -12.02 -6.67
C GLU A 70 2.66 -12.46 -5.44
N LEU A 71 2.45 -11.57 -4.45
CA LEU A 71 1.84 -11.92 -3.17
C LEU A 71 0.43 -12.47 -3.37
N LYS A 72 0.24 -13.76 -3.06
CA LYS A 72 -1.04 -14.46 -3.24
C LYS A 72 -1.94 -14.25 -2.03
N MET A 73 -3.25 -14.38 -2.22
CA MET A 73 -4.22 -14.31 -1.12
C MET A 73 -3.91 -15.32 -0.01
N SER A 74 -3.49 -16.53 -0.36
CA SER A 74 -3.13 -17.57 0.60
C SER A 74 -1.92 -17.24 1.49
N GLU A 75 -1.14 -16.22 1.14
CA GLU A 75 0.05 -15.77 1.88
C GLU A 75 -0.25 -14.57 2.79
N LEU A 76 -1.45 -14.00 2.71
CA LEU A 76 -1.91 -12.94 3.59
C LEU A 76 -2.26 -13.50 4.99
N PRO A 77 -2.32 -12.66 6.02
CA PRO A 77 -2.86 -13.07 7.33
C PRO A 77 -4.29 -13.62 7.20
N GLU A 78 -4.66 -14.61 8.03
CA GLU A 78 -5.96 -15.29 7.99
C GLU A 78 -7.15 -14.32 8.00
N VAL A 79 -7.07 -13.26 8.82
CA VAL A 79 -8.10 -12.22 8.90
C VAL A 79 -8.30 -11.50 7.56
N ASN A 80 -7.23 -11.25 6.81
CA ASN A 80 -7.30 -10.63 5.49
C ASN A 80 -7.88 -11.60 4.45
N GLN A 81 -7.51 -12.89 4.53
CA GLN A 81 -8.07 -13.91 3.63
C GLN A 81 -9.59 -14.00 3.78
N VAL A 82 -10.08 -14.14 5.03
CA VAL A 82 -11.53 -14.22 5.32
C VAL A 82 -12.27 -12.96 4.89
N PHE A 83 -11.67 -11.78 5.12
CA PHE A 83 -12.25 -10.52 4.67
C PHE A 83 -12.38 -10.45 3.15
N LEU A 84 -11.31 -10.78 2.42
CA LEU A 84 -11.26 -10.65 0.96
C LEU A 84 -12.20 -11.61 0.24
N GLU A 85 -12.42 -12.83 0.76
CA GLU A 85 -13.41 -13.78 0.23
C GLU A 85 -14.83 -13.19 0.19
N SER A 86 -15.18 -12.34 1.17
CA SER A 86 -16.47 -11.65 1.19
C SER A 86 -16.46 -10.31 0.45
N TYR A 87 -15.33 -9.61 0.44
CA TYR A 87 -15.20 -8.27 -0.12
C TYR A 87 -15.14 -8.28 -1.65
N ILE A 88 -14.32 -9.16 -2.25
CA ILE A 88 -14.07 -9.22 -3.69
C ILE A 88 -15.37 -9.36 -4.50
N PRO A 89 -16.22 -10.38 -4.28
CA PRO A 89 -17.43 -10.57 -5.10
C PRO A 89 -18.49 -9.48 -4.90
N LYS A 90 -18.40 -8.66 -3.85
CA LYS A 90 -19.37 -7.60 -3.55
C LYS A 90 -18.95 -6.24 -4.10
N ASN A 91 -17.65 -5.97 -4.16
CA ASN A 91 -17.13 -4.62 -4.39
C ASN A 91 -16.31 -4.50 -5.67
N LEU A 92 -15.74 -5.60 -6.19
CA LEU A 92 -14.90 -5.56 -7.37
C LEU A 92 -15.68 -5.95 -8.64
N PRO A 93 -15.34 -5.37 -9.79
CA PRO A 93 -15.91 -5.78 -11.07
C PRO A 93 -15.45 -7.20 -11.45
N ASP A 94 -16.30 -7.94 -12.15
CA ASP A 94 -16.12 -9.37 -12.46
C ASP A 94 -15.47 -9.65 -13.83
N HIS A 95 -15.04 -8.60 -14.54
CA HIS A 95 -14.49 -8.72 -15.89
C HIS A 95 -13.12 -9.43 -15.96
N ARG A 96 -12.44 -9.60 -14.83
CA ARG A 96 -11.25 -10.46 -14.69
C ARG A 96 -11.15 -11.07 -13.29
N PRO A 97 -10.57 -12.28 -13.13
CA PRO A 97 -10.28 -12.85 -11.83
C PRO A 97 -9.19 -12.08 -11.06
N VAL A 98 -9.22 -12.20 -9.73
CA VAL A 98 -8.15 -11.78 -8.81
C VAL A 98 -7.19 -12.96 -8.62
N TYR A 99 -5.93 -12.80 -9.03
CA TYR A 99 -4.89 -13.83 -8.89
C TYR A 99 -3.88 -13.50 -7.78
N VAL A 100 -3.49 -12.23 -7.69
CA VAL A 100 -2.57 -11.71 -6.68
C VAL A 100 -3.23 -10.58 -5.90
N TRP A 101 -2.69 -10.27 -4.73
CA TRP A 101 -3.29 -9.29 -3.85
C TRP A 101 -3.40 -7.88 -4.47
N PHE A 102 -2.43 -7.47 -5.30
CA PHE A 102 -2.51 -6.20 -6.02
C PHE A 102 -3.60 -6.12 -7.09
N ASP A 103 -4.13 -7.24 -7.59
CA ASP A 103 -5.29 -7.21 -8.48
C ASP A 103 -6.52 -6.59 -7.79
N VAL A 104 -6.63 -6.66 -6.46
CA VAL A 104 -7.73 -6.04 -5.70
C VAL A 104 -7.71 -4.52 -5.88
N TYR A 105 -6.55 -3.90 -5.71
CA TYR A 105 -6.38 -2.45 -5.86
C TYR A 105 -6.55 -2.02 -7.32
N ASP A 106 -5.95 -2.77 -8.26
CA ASP A 106 -6.10 -2.47 -9.70
C ASP A 106 -7.58 -2.50 -10.11
N LEU A 107 -8.33 -3.51 -9.67
CA LEU A 107 -9.76 -3.63 -9.96
C LEU A 107 -10.62 -2.58 -9.24
N GLU A 108 -10.31 -2.26 -7.98
CA GLU A 108 -11.01 -1.22 -7.21
C GLU A 108 -10.85 0.16 -7.86
N GLU A 109 -9.65 0.45 -8.37
CA GLU A 109 -9.32 1.73 -9.01
C GLU A 109 -9.60 1.76 -10.52
N ASN A 110 -10.14 0.68 -11.10
CA ASN A 110 -10.35 0.52 -12.55
C ASN A 110 -9.06 0.74 -13.38
N ARG A 111 -7.91 0.32 -12.85
CA ARG A 111 -6.64 0.32 -13.58
C ARG A 111 -6.54 -0.96 -14.41
N LEU A 112 -6.36 -0.80 -15.71
CA LEU A 112 -6.06 -1.92 -16.60
C LEU A 112 -4.55 -2.18 -16.53
N SER A 113 -4.14 -3.22 -15.80
CA SER A 113 -2.76 -3.74 -15.82
C SER A 113 -2.52 -4.74 -16.96
#